data_AF-A0A5P2UQI0-F1
#
_entry.id   AF-A0A5P2UQI0-F1
#
_cell.length_a   1.000
_cell.length_b   1.000
_cell.length_c   1.000
_cell.angle_alpha   90.00
_cell.angle_beta   90.00
_cell.angle_gamma   90.00
#
_symmetry.space_group_name_H-M   'P 1'
#
loop_
_entity.id
_entity.type
_entity.pdbx_description
1 polymer ?
#
loop_
_entity_poly.entity_id
_entity_poly.type
_entity_poly.pdbx_seq_one_letter_code
_entity_poly.pdbx_strand_id
1 'polypeptide(L)'
;MEINDLTPAERLLWEAFPRGGRVDFRTAPDEDAAGGADWGPERTVRAEVVTALLLGGPRAPGRVAGLNVRGARITGKLNLKFAVVEHAIRLRGCWFERSPLVYGAQLRALVLSDSAMPGLTATSVTIEVVLRLPCCTITGPVRLAGARIAGGLFLQRAVIGTPGAADPGAEPPLQFNHADIGTDVIATDLTVHGQTRVNGATVGGQINLDGARLLAPGGTALHAETLTVGTDLRAMRMEARGRVNLTGSRIPGQLNFAYARFVNPGGVALRASSCLVGEVWLRSCETIQGSLNLRRSQFDRLHMPPETWPEEIRIDGLTYRALAPHLPAAQRLPALEREESGYVPYAYEQLAASYRTAGDEAAARTVQLAKLRRHRRTLPRHARAWGLLQDVTVGYGFRPLRAAGWLLALLVTGAVAFALHAPRPLKPGEAPDFNPLFYTLDLLVPIIGFGQESAYAPGGWYQWLSYLLIVTGWILATTTAAGVTRSLQRQ
;
A
#
# COMPACT_ATOMS: atom_id res chain seq x y z
N MET A 1 42.93 -33.61 -14.51
CA MET A 1 43.75 -32.52 -13.96
C MET A 1 44.22 -33.00 -12.61
N GLU A 2 45.51 -33.30 -12.48
CA GLU A 2 46.08 -33.87 -11.26
C GLU A 2 46.17 -32.78 -10.19
N ILE A 3 45.32 -32.85 -9.18
CA ILE A 3 45.39 -32.00 -7.99
C ILE A 3 46.39 -32.64 -7.03
N ASN A 4 47.68 -32.66 -7.40
CA ASN A 4 48.70 -33.39 -6.64
C ASN A 4 49.20 -32.61 -5.42
N ASP A 5 49.07 -31.28 -5.41
CA ASP A 5 49.52 -30.42 -4.32
C ASP A 5 48.34 -29.85 -3.51
N LEU A 6 47.61 -30.72 -2.82
CA LEU A 6 46.57 -30.30 -1.85
C LEU A 6 47.23 -29.75 -0.58
N THR A 7 46.79 -28.56 -0.13
CA THR A 7 47.16 -28.02 1.19
C THR A 7 46.56 -28.87 2.32
N PRO A 8 47.07 -28.77 3.57
CA PRO A 8 46.48 -29.51 4.70
C PRO A 8 44.96 -29.26 4.87
N ALA A 9 44.52 -28.01 4.69
CA ALA A 9 43.10 -27.66 4.74
C ALA A 9 42.28 -28.33 3.61
N GLU A 10 42.83 -28.36 2.40
CA GLU A 10 42.21 -28.97 1.23
C GLU A 10 42.15 -30.51 1.35
N ARG A 11 43.17 -31.15 1.94
CA ARG A 11 43.16 -32.60 2.22
C ARG A 11 42.05 -32.98 3.20
N LEU A 12 41.89 -32.22 4.29
CA LEU A 12 40.80 -32.42 5.24
C LEU A 12 39.43 -32.36 4.56
N LEU A 13 39.27 -31.41 3.63
CA LEU A 13 38.05 -31.30 2.84
C LEU A 13 37.85 -32.50 1.91
N TRP A 14 38.91 -32.95 1.24
CA TRP A 14 38.90 -34.08 0.33
C TRP A 14 38.52 -35.40 1.01
N GLU A 15 38.98 -35.62 2.25
CA GLU A 15 38.66 -36.81 3.05
C GLU A 15 37.24 -36.76 3.66
N ALA A 16 36.75 -35.56 3.98
CA ALA A 16 35.42 -35.37 4.56
C ALA A 16 34.29 -35.46 3.53
N PHE A 17 34.54 -35.00 2.29
CA PHE A 17 33.54 -34.88 1.23
C PHE A 17 32.78 -36.19 0.91
N PRO A 18 33.42 -37.36 0.72
CA PRO A 18 32.72 -38.62 0.41
C PRO A 18 31.74 -39.06 1.50
N ARG A 19 31.98 -38.64 2.74
CA ARG A 19 31.17 -38.98 3.91
C ARG A 19 30.12 -37.90 4.24
N GLY A 20 30.14 -36.78 3.51
CA GLY A 20 29.35 -35.58 3.84
C GLY A 20 29.74 -34.94 5.18
N GLY A 21 30.97 -35.22 5.64
CA GLY A 21 31.48 -34.76 6.92
C GLY A 21 31.61 -33.23 6.98
N ARG A 22 31.41 -32.65 8.17
CA ARG A 22 31.61 -31.22 8.39
C ARG A 22 33.08 -30.95 8.68
N VAL A 23 33.69 -30.02 7.95
CA VAL A 23 35.00 -29.44 8.26
C VAL A 23 34.79 -28.05 8.84
N ASP A 24 35.24 -27.81 10.08
CA ASP A 24 35.11 -26.53 10.76
C ASP A 24 36.50 -25.95 11.02
N PHE A 25 36.80 -24.83 10.37
CA PHE A 25 38.08 -24.12 10.49
C PHE A 25 38.01 -22.93 11.46
N ARG A 26 36.85 -22.69 12.09
CA ARG A 26 36.68 -21.55 13.00
C ARG A 26 37.44 -21.78 14.30
N THR A 27 38.00 -20.70 14.84
CA THR A 27 38.63 -20.72 16.18
C THR A 27 37.63 -20.42 17.29
N ALA A 28 36.58 -19.65 16.97
CA ALA A 28 35.50 -19.28 17.87
C ALA A 28 34.13 -19.44 17.19
N PRO A 29 33.05 -19.71 17.95
CA PRO A 29 31.71 -19.91 17.39
C PRO A 29 31.13 -18.65 16.71
N ASP A 30 31.50 -17.45 17.18
CA ASP A 30 30.98 -16.15 16.73
C ASP A 30 31.97 -15.33 15.88
N GLU A 31 32.92 -16.01 15.23
CA GLU A 31 33.91 -15.35 14.36
C GLU A 31 33.24 -14.75 13.11
N ASP A 32 33.43 -13.45 12.88
CA ASP A 32 32.86 -12.73 11.73
C ASP A 32 33.64 -13.03 10.44
N ALA A 33 32.93 -13.52 9.43
CA ALA A 33 33.51 -13.81 8.13
C ALA A 33 33.98 -12.54 7.38
N ALA A 34 33.50 -11.35 7.72
CA ALA A 34 33.91 -10.10 7.06
C ALA A 34 35.43 -9.82 7.20
N GLY A 35 36.03 -10.24 8.31
CA GLY A 35 37.49 -10.15 8.55
C GLY A 35 38.31 -11.26 7.88
N GLY A 36 37.70 -12.09 7.03
CA GLY A 36 38.34 -13.27 6.45
C GLY A 36 39.49 -13.03 5.46
N ALA A 37 39.74 -11.76 5.11
CA ALA A 37 40.90 -11.39 4.30
C ALA A 37 42.24 -11.69 5.01
N ASP A 38 42.27 -11.63 6.34
CA ASP A 38 43.47 -11.83 7.16
C ASP A 38 43.66 -13.29 7.61
N TRP A 39 42.76 -14.19 7.18
CA TRP A 39 42.82 -15.60 7.53
C TRP A 39 44.00 -16.30 6.85
N GLY A 40 44.74 -17.12 7.63
CA GLY A 40 45.97 -17.76 7.20
C GLY A 40 45.76 -19.02 6.33
N PRO A 41 46.87 -19.64 5.91
CA PRO A 41 46.85 -20.82 5.03
C PRO A 41 46.18 -22.05 5.65
N GLU A 42 46.10 -22.13 6.98
CA GLU A 42 45.49 -23.24 7.75
C GLU A 42 43.99 -23.44 7.47
N ARG A 43 43.33 -22.42 6.94
CA ARG A 43 41.90 -22.42 6.59
C ARG A 43 41.62 -21.89 5.19
N THR A 44 42.67 -21.81 4.37
CA THR A 44 42.58 -21.36 2.99
C THR A 44 42.34 -22.54 2.06
N VAL A 45 41.28 -22.47 1.26
CA VAL A 45 40.88 -23.50 0.30
C VAL A 45 40.71 -22.85 -1.07
N ARG A 46 41.40 -23.37 -2.09
CA ARG A 46 41.26 -22.83 -3.45
C ARG A 46 39.90 -23.21 -4.04
N ALA A 47 39.28 -22.26 -4.72
CA ALA A 47 38.00 -22.46 -5.38
C ALA A 47 38.04 -23.54 -6.48
N GLU A 48 39.21 -23.77 -7.09
CA GLU A 48 39.43 -24.86 -8.06
C GLU A 48 39.27 -26.24 -7.43
N VAL A 49 39.75 -26.42 -6.20
CA VAL A 49 39.61 -27.67 -5.44
C VAL A 49 38.16 -27.92 -5.06
N VAL A 50 37.46 -26.86 -4.61
CA VAL A 50 36.01 -26.93 -4.35
C VAL A 50 35.25 -27.33 -5.61
N THR A 51 35.59 -26.73 -6.76
CA THR A 51 34.97 -27.04 -8.05
C THR A 51 35.22 -28.50 -8.44
N ALA A 52 36.45 -28.99 -8.30
CA ALA A 52 36.80 -30.37 -8.59
C ALA A 52 36.05 -31.37 -7.71
N LEU A 53 35.91 -31.09 -6.41
CA LEU A 53 35.13 -31.91 -5.48
C LEU A 53 33.65 -31.98 -5.89
N LEU A 54 33.06 -30.84 -6.27
CA LEU A 54 31.64 -30.79 -6.63
C LEU A 54 31.32 -31.51 -7.95
N LEU A 55 32.23 -31.47 -8.93
CA LEU A 55 32.02 -32.04 -10.27
C LEU A 55 32.49 -33.50 -10.41
N GLY A 56 33.50 -33.91 -9.65
CA GLY A 56 34.13 -35.22 -9.80
C GLY A 56 34.74 -35.78 -8.52
N GLY A 57 34.31 -35.28 -7.36
CA GLY A 57 34.87 -35.69 -6.07
C GLY A 57 34.64 -37.16 -5.74
N PRO A 58 35.47 -37.73 -4.84
CA PRO A 58 35.37 -39.13 -4.45
C PRO A 58 34.04 -39.45 -3.78
N ARG A 59 33.56 -40.68 -3.98
CA ARG A 59 32.32 -41.21 -3.40
C ARG A 59 32.62 -42.39 -2.49
N ALA A 60 31.96 -42.46 -1.33
CA ALA A 60 32.08 -43.59 -0.41
C ALA A 60 30.79 -44.44 -0.44
N PRO A 61 30.88 -45.78 -0.56
CA PRO A 61 29.71 -46.66 -0.55
C PRO A 61 28.85 -46.45 0.71
N GLY A 62 27.52 -46.38 0.54
CA GLY A 62 26.58 -46.23 1.66
C GLY A 62 26.67 -44.89 2.40
N ARG A 63 27.28 -43.86 1.79
CA ARG A 63 27.36 -42.50 2.32
C ARG A 63 26.91 -41.49 1.27
N VAL A 64 26.39 -40.36 1.73
CA VAL A 64 25.96 -39.25 0.86
C VAL A 64 27.08 -38.22 0.84
N ALA A 65 27.71 -38.06 -0.32
CA ALA A 65 28.74 -37.04 -0.49
C ALA A 65 28.13 -35.63 -0.40
N GLY A 66 28.90 -34.69 0.12
CA GLY A 66 28.43 -33.32 0.32
C GLY A 66 29.53 -32.37 0.76
N LEU A 67 29.43 -31.13 0.31
CA LEU A 67 30.34 -30.07 0.74
C LEU A 67 29.77 -29.41 1.99
N ASN A 68 30.49 -29.51 3.11
CA ASN A 68 30.08 -28.93 4.38
C ASN A 68 31.29 -28.30 5.10
N VAL A 69 31.49 -27.01 4.84
CA VAL A 69 32.64 -26.25 5.33
C VAL A 69 32.17 -25.09 6.20
N ARG A 70 32.90 -24.83 7.27
CA ARG A 70 32.74 -23.63 8.09
C ARG A 70 34.06 -22.88 8.27
N GLY A 71 34.03 -21.55 8.23
CA GLY A 71 35.21 -20.74 8.57
C GLY A 71 36.34 -20.75 7.54
N ALA A 72 36.06 -21.07 6.27
CA ALA A 72 37.11 -21.17 5.25
C ALA A 72 37.30 -19.87 4.46
N ARG A 73 38.54 -19.56 4.13
CA ARG A 73 38.93 -18.54 3.15
C ARG A 73 38.96 -19.18 1.77
N ILE A 74 38.02 -18.84 0.90
CA ILE A 74 37.94 -19.36 -0.47
C ILE A 74 38.68 -18.42 -1.42
N THR A 75 39.82 -18.87 -1.94
CA THR A 75 40.67 -18.11 -2.86
C THR A 75 40.41 -18.44 -4.33
N GLY A 76 40.57 -17.46 -5.21
CA GLY A 76 40.19 -17.58 -6.62
C GLY A 76 38.68 -17.52 -6.86
N LYS A 77 38.25 -17.85 -8.09
CA LYS A 77 36.85 -17.73 -8.52
C LYS A 77 36.16 -19.09 -8.50
N LEU A 78 35.15 -19.26 -7.63
CA LEU A 78 34.28 -20.44 -7.66
C LEU A 78 33.39 -20.38 -8.90
N ASN A 79 33.72 -21.19 -9.91
CA ASN A 79 33.05 -21.21 -11.21
C ASN A 79 32.35 -22.54 -11.44
N LEU A 80 31.03 -22.53 -11.33
CA LEU A 80 30.12 -23.65 -11.58
C LEU A 80 29.17 -23.31 -12.73
N LYS A 81 29.60 -22.49 -13.69
CA LYS A 81 28.76 -22.10 -14.84
C LYS A 81 28.27 -23.33 -15.60
N PHE A 82 26.96 -23.44 -15.80
CA PHE A 82 26.28 -24.58 -16.44
C PHE A 82 26.60 -25.96 -15.83
N ALA A 83 27.14 -25.99 -14.61
CA ALA A 83 27.43 -27.25 -13.92
C ALA A 83 26.14 -27.91 -13.41
N VAL A 84 26.14 -29.24 -13.37
CA VAL A 84 25.15 -30.03 -12.65
C VAL A 84 25.83 -30.57 -11.38
N VAL A 85 25.34 -30.15 -10.22
CA VAL A 85 25.89 -30.53 -8.91
C VAL A 85 24.81 -31.22 -8.09
N GLU A 86 24.91 -32.55 -8.02
CA GLU A 86 23.99 -33.43 -7.27
C GLU A 86 24.11 -33.27 -5.75
N HIS A 87 25.25 -32.74 -5.29
CA HIS A 87 25.60 -32.60 -3.89
C HIS A 87 25.09 -31.28 -3.31
N ALA A 88 24.71 -31.27 -2.03
CA ALA A 88 24.39 -30.03 -1.33
C ALA A 88 25.67 -29.23 -1.05
N ILE A 89 25.66 -27.94 -1.39
CA ILE A 89 26.76 -27.01 -1.15
C ILE A 89 26.46 -26.24 0.14
N ARG A 90 27.23 -26.49 1.21
CA ARG A 90 27.13 -25.78 2.49
C ARG A 90 28.46 -25.16 2.85
N LEU A 91 28.54 -23.84 2.71
CA LEU A 91 29.68 -23.01 3.09
C LEU A 91 29.15 -22.00 4.11
N ARG A 92 29.51 -22.11 5.39
CA ARG A 92 29.01 -21.21 6.43
C ARG A 92 30.12 -20.42 7.08
N GLY A 93 29.94 -19.13 7.30
CA GLY A 93 31.02 -18.32 7.86
C GLY A 93 32.26 -18.34 6.98
N CYS A 94 32.10 -18.40 5.66
CA CYS A 94 33.23 -18.42 4.73
C CYS A 94 33.48 -17.02 4.16
N TRP A 95 34.72 -16.71 3.85
CA TRP A 95 35.09 -15.49 3.13
C TRP A 95 35.48 -15.83 1.70
N PHE A 96 34.94 -15.11 0.73
CA PHE A 96 35.23 -15.31 -0.69
C PHE A 96 36.05 -14.17 -1.25
N GLU A 97 37.19 -14.49 -1.85
CA GLU A 97 38.05 -13.50 -2.53
C GLU A 97 37.35 -12.90 -3.76
N ARG A 98 36.60 -13.73 -4.50
CA ARG A 98 35.91 -13.35 -5.74
C ARG A 98 34.48 -13.84 -5.72
N SER A 99 33.61 -13.14 -6.46
CA SER A 99 32.18 -13.46 -6.53
C SER A 99 31.95 -14.87 -7.07
N PRO A 100 31.23 -15.75 -6.34
CA PRO A 100 30.83 -17.04 -6.86
C PRO A 100 29.98 -16.91 -8.13
N LEU A 101 30.28 -17.75 -9.12
CA LEU A 101 29.61 -17.78 -10.41
C LEU A 101 28.92 -19.15 -10.59
N VAL A 102 27.60 -19.17 -10.45
CA VAL A 102 26.73 -20.34 -10.61
C VAL A 102 25.69 -20.12 -11.72
N TYR A 103 26.05 -19.30 -12.71
CA TYR A 103 25.20 -18.97 -13.86
C TYR A 103 24.74 -20.21 -14.61
N GLY A 104 23.43 -20.39 -14.77
CA GLY A 104 22.85 -21.53 -15.49
C GLY A 104 23.11 -22.90 -14.85
N ALA A 105 23.61 -22.95 -13.61
CA ALA A 105 23.91 -24.21 -12.94
C ALA A 105 22.64 -24.89 -12.42
N GLN A 106 22.69 -26.22 -12.28
CA GLN A 106 21.68 -27.02 -11.59
C GLN A 106 22.27 -27.50 -10.28
N LEU A 107 21.75 -27.00 -9.17
CA LEU A 107 22.26 -27.28 -7.83
C LEU A 107 21.16 -27.93 -6.99
N ARG A 108 21.52 -28.91 -6.17
CA ARG A 108 20.58 -29.46 -5.20
C ARG A 108 20.20 -28.45 -4.11
N ALA A 109 21.21 -27.84 -3.48
CA ALA A 109 21.02 -26.81 -2.46
C ALA A 109 22.27 -25.92 -2.38
N LEU A 110 22.08 -24.62 -2.15
CA LEU A 110 23.16 -23.66 -1.95
C LEU A 110 22.95 -22.90 -0.63
N VAL A 111 23.84 -23.16 0.33
CA VAL A 111 23.83 -22.55 1.66
C VAL A 111 25.14 -21.81 1.86
N LEU A 112 25.05 -20.48 1.92
CA LEU A 112 26.17 -19.55 2.11
C LEU A 112 26.06 -18.77 3.44
N SER A 113 25.28 -19.26 4.41
CA SER A 113 24.96 -18.56 5.67
C SER A 113 26.19 -17.96 6.35
N ASP A 114 26.04 -16.78 6.94
CA ASP A 114 27.07 -16.10 7.72
C ASP A 114 28.36 -15.78 6.92
N SER A 115 28.33 -15.88 5.58
CA SER A 115 29.52 -15.70 4.74
C SER A 115 29.65 -14.27 4.21
N ALA A 116 30.89 -13.85 3.94
CA ALA A 116 31.22 -12.57 3.33
C ALA A 116 31.72 -12.76 1.89
N MET A 117 31.17 -12.01 0.93
CA MET A 117 31.56 -12.13 -0.47
C MET A 117 31.37 -10.83 -1.27
N PRO A 118 32.14 -10.61 -2.34
CA PRO A 118 32.02 -9.40 -3.16
C PRO A 118 30.80 -9.40 -4.11
N GLY A 119 30.00 -10.46 -4.14
CA GLY A 119 28.80 -10.58 -4.98
C GLY A 119 28.45 -12.03 -5.25
N LEU A 120 27.31 -12.30 -5.88
CA LEU A 120 26.85 -13.64 -6.25
C LEU A 120 26.20 -13.58 -7.63
N THR A 121 26.74 -14.33 -8.60
CA THR A 121 26.13 -14.43 -9.94
C THR A 121 25.47 -15.78 -10.12
N ALA A 122 24.15 -15.80 -9.96
CA ALA A 122 23.28 -16.97 -9.99
C ALA A 122 22.09 -16.79 -10.97
N THR A 123 22.30 -16.03 -12.05
CA THR A 123 21.33 -15.86 -13.13
C THR A 123 21.00 -17.22 -13.76
N SER A 124 19.71 -17.48 -13.99
CA SER A 124 19.17 -18.71 -14.56
C SER A 124 19.59 -20.00 -13.83
N VAL A 125 20.02 -19.90 -12.56
CA VAL A 125 20.31 -21.09 -11.75
C VAL A 125 19.03 -21.86 -11.46
N THR A 126 19.09 -23.19 -11.45
CA THR A 126 18.03 -24.04 -10.93
C THR A 126 18.49 -24.63 -9.60
N ILE A 127 17.72 -24.40 -8.54
CA ILE A 127 17.99 -24.91 -7.20
C ILE A 127 16.80 -25.77 -6.75
N GLU A 128 17.04 -27.06 -6.56
CA GLU A 128 15.97 -28.03 -6.26
C GLU A 128 15.41 -27.91 -4.85
N VAL A 129 16.22 -27.49 -3.88
CA VAL A 129 15.82 -27.48 -2.46
C VAL A 129 15.73 -26.07 -1.91
N VAL A 130 16.85 -25.34 -1.82
CA VAL A 130 16.87 -24.06 -1.11
C VAL A 130 18.09 -23.22 -1.44
N LEU A 131 17.90 -21.90 -1.49
CA LEU A 131 18.98 -20.91 -1.47
C LEU A 131 18.98 -20.18 -0.12
N ARG A 132 20.07 -20.32 0.64
CA ARG A 132 20.22 -19.67 1.95
C ARG A 132 21.41 -18.73 1.98
N LEU A 133 21.12 -17.46 2.17
CA LEU A 133 22.06 -16.35 2.35
C LEU A 133 21.82 -15.57 3.68
N PRO A 134 21.34 -16.17 4.79
CA PRO A 134 21.11 -15.42 6.02
C PRO A 134 22.44 -14.94 6.61
N CYS A 135 22.42 -13.76 7.24
CA CYS A 135 23.57 -13.12 7.87
C CYS A 135 24.78 -12.91 6.93
N CYS A 136 24.57 -12.95 5.61
CA CYS A 136 25.66 -12.70 4.66
C CYS A 136 25.96 -11.21 4.55
N THR A 137 27.25 -10.88 4.41
CA THR A 137 27.70 -9.54 4.02
C THR A 137 28.15 -9.58 2.55
N ILE A 138 27.35 -8.98 1.67
CA ILE A 138 27.57 -9.01 0.23
C ILE A 138 27.79 -7.59 -0.28
N THR A 139 29.03 -7.23 -0.59
CA THR A 139 29.36 -5.83 -0.92
C THR A 139 28.97 -5.44 -2.35
N GLY A 140 28.90 -6.40 -3.27
CA GLY A 140 28.48 -6.19 -4.66
C GLY A 140 27.16 -6.88 -5.03
N PRO A 141 26.87 -7.01 -6.34
CA PRO A 141 25.55 -7.43 -6.80
C PRO A 141 25.27 -8.93 -6.59
N VAL A 142 24.04 -9.21 -6.16
CA VAL A 142 23.41 -10.53 -6.12
C VAL A 142 22.46 -10.65 -7.31
N ARG A 143 22.84 -11.44 -8.31
CA ARG A 143 22.08 -11.66 -9.54
C ARG A 143 21.40 -13.01 -9.50
N LEU A 144 20.08 -13.00 -9.47
CA LEU A 144 19.20 -14.17 -9.46
C LEU A 144 18.14 -14.04 -10.57
N ALA A 145 18.41 -13.24 -11.61
CA ALA A 145 17.48 -13.05 -12.70
C ALA A 145 17.21 -14.39 -13.41
N GLY A 146 15.94 -14.74 -13.61
CA GLY A 146 15.51 -16.01 -14.19
C GLY A 146 15.83 -17.25 -13.35
N ALA A 147 16.27 -17.10 -12.09
CA ALA A 147 16.53 -18.23 -11.22
C ALA A 147 15.25 -19.00 -10.90
N ARG A 148 15.33 -20.33 -10.87
CA ARG A 148 14.25 -21.22 -10.44
C ARG A 148 14.67 -21.90 -9.15
N ILE A 149 13.97 -21.60 -8.06
CA ILE A 149 14.24 -22.16 -6.74
C ILE A 149 12.99 -22.90 -6.32
N ALA A 150 13.01 -24.23 -6.33
CA ALA A 150 11.80 -25.02 -6.04
C ALA A 150 11.36 -24.89 -4.57
N GLY A 151 12.28 -24.62 -3.64
CA GLY A 151 11.95 -24.22 -2.28
C GLY A 151 12.09 -22.72 -2.03
N GLY A 152 12.64 -22.36 -0.87
CA GLY A 152 12.65 -20.98 -0.38
C GLY A 152 13.95 -20.22 -0.66
N LEU A 153 13.84 -18.90 -0.67
CA LEU A 153 14.95 -17.95 -0.66
C LEU A 153 15.06 -17.29 0.71
N PHE A 154 16.18 -17.51 1.39
CA PHE A 154 16.41 -17.04 2.75
C PHE A 154 17.51 -15.97 2.77
N LEU A 155 17.17 -14.76 3.19
CA LEU A 155 18.02 -13.56 3.19
C LEU A 155 18.01 -12.84 4.56
N GLN A 156 17.59 -13.54 5.63
CA GLN A 156 17.41 -12.91 6.94
C GLN A 156 18.70 -12.27 7.43
N ARG A 157 18.60 -11.02 7.90
CA ARG A 157 19.73 -10.25 8.43
C ARG A 157 20.93 -10.12 7.48
N ALA A 158 20.75 -10.39 6.18
CA ALA A 158 21.80 -10.15 5.20
C ALA A 158 22.00 -8.63 4.99
N VAL A 159 23.21 -8.24 4.65
CA VAL A 159 23.56 -6.86 4.27
C VAL A 159 24.08 -6.90 2.85
N ILE A 160 23.38 -6.23 1.93
CA ILE A 160 23.69 -6.27 0.49
C ILE A 160 23.93 -4.85 -0.03
N GLY A 161 25.05 -4.68 -0.72
CA GLY A 161 25.55 -3.38 -1.18
C GLY A 161 26.32 -2.62 -0.09
N THR A 162 27.02 -1.58 -0.51
CA THR A 162 27.80 -0.72 0.39
C THR A 162 27.13 0.65 0.55
N PRO A 163 27.12 1.23 1.77
CA PRO A 163 26.64 2.59 1.98
C PRO A 163 27.41 3.58 1.09
N GLY A 164 26.71 4.51 0.45
CA GLY A 164 27.33 5.60 -0.33
C GLY A 164 27.84 5.21 -1.72
N ALA A 165 27.85 3.93 -2.11
CA ALA A 165 28.24 3.49 -3.45
C ALA A 165 27.13 3.67 -4.52
N ALA A 166 26.13 4.50 -4.23
CA ALA A 166 25.00 4.75 -5.13
C ALA A 166 25.40 5.76 -6.22
N ASP A 167 26.31 5.35 -7.11
CA ASP A 167 26.53 6.09 -8.34
C ASP A 167 25.24 6.06 -9.18
N PRO A 168 24.79 7.19 -9.74
CA PRO A 168 23.67 7.23 -10.67
C PRO A 168 24.02 6.39 -11.91
N GLY A 169 23.50 5.17 -11.99
CA GLY A 169 23.81 4.19 -13.06
C GLY A 169 24.48 2.91 -12.58
N ALA A 170 24.84 2.81 -11.29
CA ALA A 170 25.32 1.57 -10.69
C ALA A 170 24.28 0.45 -10.81
N GLU A 171 24.75 -0.76 -11.05
CA GLU A 171 23.91 -1.93 -11.15
C GLU A 171 23.18 -2.19 -9.80
N PRO A 172 21.89 -2.58 -9.81
CA PRO A 172 21.17 -2.84 -8.58
C PRO A 172 21.83 -3.97 -7.78
N PRO A 173 22.06 -3.78 -6.47
CA PRO A 173 22.78 -4.72 -5.62
C PRO A 173 22.00 -6.02 -5.38
N LEU A 174 20.67 -6.02 -5.47
CA LEU A 174 19.84 -7.24 -5.36
C LEU A 174 18.85 -7.31 -6.52
N GLN A 175 18.97 -8.37 -7.32
CA GLN A 175 18.17 -8.57 -8.53
C GLN A 175 17.65 -9.99 -8.62
N PHE A 176 16.34 -10.18 -8.66
CA PHE A 176 15.72 -11.48 -8.92
C PHE A 176 14.51 -11.34 -9.87
N ASN A 177 14.73 -10.60 -10.97
CA ASN A 177 13.75 -10.43 -12.03
C ASN A 177 13.39 -11.77 -12.67
N HIS A 178 12.10 -12.01 -12.92
CA HIS A 178 11.61 -13.26 -13.52
C HIS A 178 12.06 -14.51 -12.77
N ALA A 179 12.44 -14.38 -11.50
CA ALA A 179 12.72 -15.53 -10.66
C ALA A 179 11.42 -16.24 -10.30
N ASP A 180 11.48 -17.56 -10.24
CA ASP A 180 10.40 -18.44 -9.80
C ASP A 180 10.82 -19.12 -8.51
N ILE A 181 10.13 -18.80 -7.41
CA ILE A 181 10.43 -19.27 -6.07
C ILE A 181 9.22 -20.08 -5.61
N GLY A 182 9.39 -21.40 -5.46
CA GLY A 182 8.29 -22.32 -5.22
C GLY A 182 7.62 -22.14 -3.86
N THR A 183 8.37 -21.72 -2.84
CA THR A 183 7.82 -21.46 -1.50
C THR A 183 7.99 -19.99 -1.10
N ASP A 184 8.73 -19.71 -0.03
CA ASP A 184 8.77 -18.40 0.61
C ASP A 184 10.06 -17.64 0.31
N VAL A 185 9.95 -16.30 0.29
CA VAL A 185 11.09 -15.40 0.41
C VAL A 185 11.11 -14.84 1.81
N ILE A 186 12.09 -15.26 2.63
CA ILE A 186 12.22 -14.80 4.01
C ILE A 186 13.44 -13.89 4.13
N ALA A 187 13.20 -12.59 4.22
CA ALA A 187 14.15 -11.50 4.23
C ALA A 187 13.95 -10.56 5.44
N THR A 188 13.62 -11.14 6.60
CA THR A 188 13.48 -10.42 7.86
C THR A 188 14.79 -9.72 8.24
N ASP A 189 14.70 -8.46 8.64
CA ASP A 189 15.86 -7.60 8.99
C ASP A 189 16.93 -7.48 7.88
N LEU A 190 16.57 -7.75 6.61
CA LEU A 190 17.44 -7.54 5.46
C LEU A 190 17.79 -6.05 5.33
N THR A 191 19.06 -5.73 5.11
CA THR A 191 19.49 -4.36 4.74
C THR A 191 20.03 -4.35 3.32
N VAL A 192 19.46 -3.51 2.45
CA VAL A 192 19.94 -3.31 1.08
C VAL A 192 20.30 -1.84 0.87
N HIS A 193 21.55 -1.58 0.49
CA HIS A 193 22.05 -0.27 0.10
C HIS A 193 22.01 -0.13 -1.42
N GLY A 194 20.95 0.51 -1.92
CA GLY A 194 20.66 0.65 -3.35
C GLY A 194 19.33 0.03 -3.75
N GLN A 195 19.11 -0.09 -5.06
CA GLN A 195 17.84 -0.61 -5.59
C GLN A 195 17.72 -2.14 -5.43
N THR A 196 16.59 -2.60 -4.91
CA THR A 196 16.16 -4.00 -5.00
C THR A 196 15.21 -4.17 -6.18
N ARG A 197 15.51 -5.07 -7.13
CA ARG A 197 14.71 -5.30 -8.34
C ARG A 197 14.13 -6.72 -8.40
N VAL A 198 12.80 -6.80 -8.55
CA VAL A 198 11.99 -8.01 -8.40
C VAL A 198 10.91 -8.08 -9.51
N ASN A 199 11.26 -7.62 -10.72
CA ASN A 199 10.27 -7.46 -11.78
C ASN A 199 9.83 -8.81 -12.34
N GLY A 200 8.52 -9.03 -12.46
CA GLY A 200 7.93 -10.25 -13.02
C GLY A 200 8.29 -11.52 -12.27
N ALA A 201 8.72 -11.43 -11.01
CA ALA A 201 9.01 -12.59 -10.18
C ALA A 201 7.71 -13.26 -9.71
N THR A 202 7.77 -14.58 -9.52
CA THR A 202 6.68 -15.37 -8.96
C THR A 202 7.17 -16.04 -7.68
N VAL A 203 6.40 -15.88 -6.60
CA VAL A 203 6.66 -16.50 -5.30
C VAL A 203 5.43 -17.32 -4.93
N GLY A 204 5.54 -18.64 -4.86
CA GLY A 204 4.42 -19.55 -4.59
C GLY A 204 3.86 -19.43 -3.17
N GLY A 205 4.68 -19.02 -2.21
CA GLY A 205 4.32 -18.79 -0.82
C GLY A 205 4.20 -17.31 -0.46
N GLN A 206 4.86 -16.90 0.61
CA GLN A 206 4.84 -15.54 1.14
C GLN A 206 6.17 -14.82 0.93
N ILE A 207 6.14 -13.49 0.95
CA ILE A 207 7.34 -12.65 1.06
C ILE A 207 7.33 -11.98 2.43
N ASN A 208 8.37 -12.21 3.23
CA ASN A 208 8.55 -11.61 4.54
C ASN A 208 9.76 -10.65 4.54
N LEU A 209 9.48 -9.36 4.64
CA LEU A 209 10.40 -8.22 4.73
C LEU A 209 10.24 -7.50 6.09
N ASP A 210 9.75 -8.20 7.12
CA ASP A 210 9.58 -7.60 8.45
C ASP A 210 10.93 -7.07 8.96
N GLY A 211 10.96 -5.80 9.39
CA GLY A 211 12.19 -5.12 9.85
C GLY A 211 13.21 -4.78 8.76
N ALA A 212 12.93 -5.05 7.48
CA ALA A 212 13.87 -4.80 6.40
C ALA A 212 14.13 -3.29 6.20
N ARG A 213 15.37 -2.96 5.80
CA ARG A 213 15.82 -1.60 5.49
C ARG A 213 16.25 -1.52 4.03
N LEU A 214 15.43 -0.87 3.21
CA LEU A 214 15.70 -0.67 1.78
C LEU A 214 16.11 0.79 1.57
N LEU A 215 17.39 1.01 1.27
CA LEU A 215 18.04 2.31 1.37
C LEU A 215 18.54 2.78 0.00
N ALA A 216 17.72 3.53 -0.72
CA ALA A 216 18.04 4.18 -2.00
C ALA A 216 17.48 5.62 -2.04
N PRO A 217 18.00 6.54 -1.20
CA PRO A 217 17.51 7.92 -1.12
C PRO A 217 17.56 8.62 -2.48
N GLY A 218 16.49 9.32 -2.86
CA GLY A 218 16.35 9.96 -4.18
C GLY A 218 16.09 9.00 -5.34
N GLY A 219 16.19 7.68 -5.12
CA GLY A 219 16.01 6.64 -6.12
C GLY A 219 14.78 5.75 -5.86
N THR A 220 14.86 4.52 -6.36
CA THR A 220 13.86 3.47 -6.10
C THR A 220 14.48 2.41 -5.22
N ALA A 221 13.97 2.26 -4.00
CA ALA A 221 14.47 1.29 -3.03
C ALA A 221 13.97 -0.13 -3.34
N LEU A 222 12.69 -0.26 -3.70
CA LEU A 222 12.09 -1.51 -4.15
C LEU A 222 11.38 -1.28 -5.49
N HIS A 223 11.76 -2.06 -6.49
CA HIS A 223 11.14 -2.07 -7.80
C HIS A 223 10.63 -3.49 -8.09
N ALA A 224 9.35 -3.71 -7.83
CA ALA A 224 8.63 -4.95 -8.02
C ALA A 224 7.43 -4.71 -8.93
N GLU A 225 7.70 -4.61 -10.23
CA GLU A 225 6.63 -4.55 -11.24
C GLU A 225 6.14 -5.96 -11.55
N THR A 226 4.83 -6.13 -11.71
CA THR A 226 4.16 -7.41 -12.06
C THR A 226 4.55 -8.61 -11.16
N LEU A 227 4.86 -8.35 -9.89
CA LEU A 227 5.14 -9.39 -8.89
C LEU A 227 3.87 -10.20 -8.59
N THR A 228 4.00 -11.53 -8.60
CA THR A 228 2.94 -12.44 -8.15
C THR A 228 3.38 -13.14 -6.88
N VAL A 229 2.58 -13.03 -5.82
CA VAL A 229 2.78 -13.72 -4.54
C VAL A 229 1.60 -14.67 -4.33
N GLY A 230 1.85 -15.89 -3.88
CA GLY A 230 0.80 -16.89 -3.70
C GLY A 230 -0.08 -16.62 -2.48
N THR A 231 0.47 -15.98 -1.44
CA THR A 231 -0.26 -15.68 -0.20
C THR A 231 -0.10 -14.21 0.21
N ASP A 232 0.88 -13.91 1.08
CA ASP A 232 1.02 -12.62 1.75
C ASP A 232 2.38 -11.96 1.43
N LEU A 233 2.39 -10.62 1.39
CA LEU A 233 3.59 -9.80 1.47
C LEU A 233 3.59 -9.04 2.80
N ARG A 234 4.45 -9.48 3.71
CA ARG A 234 4.63 -8.88 5.04
C ARG A 234 5.87 -8.01 5.04
N ALA A 235 5.73 -6.78 5.50
CA ALA A 235 6.78 -5.77 5.58
C ALA A 235 6.55 -4.88 6.80
N MET A 236 6.24 -5.50 7.94
CA MET A 236 6.01 -4.79 9.18
C MET A 236 7.29 -4.14 9.69
N ARG A 237 7.22 -2.90 10.18
CA ARG A 237 8.38 -2.13 10.63
C ARG A 237 9.47 -1.96 9.56
N MET A 238 9.13 -2.14 8.28
CA MET A 238 10.05 -1.90 7.18
C MET A 238 10.41 -0.41 7.10
N GLU A 239 11.68 -0.10 6.86
CA GLU A 239 12.14 1.24 6.53
C GLU A 239 12.51 1.30 5.04
N ALA A 240 11.77 2.10 4.27
CA ALA A 240 12.08 2.36 2.88
C ALA A 240 12.47 3.82 2.68
N ARG A 241 13.74 4.06 2.34
CA ARG A 241 14.23 5.38 1.89
C ARG A 241 14.37 5.36 0.39
N GLY A 242 13.50 6.07 -0.31
CA GLY A 242 13.31 5.99 -1.76
C GLY A 242 11.95 5.42 -2.13
N ARG A 243 11.66 5.34 -3.42
CA ARG A 243 10.39 4.83 -3.93
C ARG A 243 10.25 3.32 -3.70
N VAL A 244 9.08 2.90 -3.22
CA VAL A 244 8.59 1.51 -3.27
C VAL A 244 7.58 1.41 -4.39
N ASN A 245 7.90 0.61 -5.42
CA ASN A 245 7.04 0.39 -6.59
C ASN A 245 6.56 -1.07 -6.63
N LEU A 246 5.24 -1.24 -6.55
CA LEU A 246 4.52 -2.52 -6.62
C LEU A 246 3.61 -2.60 -7.86
N THR A 247 3.83 -1.74 -8.87
CA THR A 247 2.90 -1.60 -10.01
C THR A 247 2.54 -2.95 -10.64
N GLY A 248 1.25 -3.20 -10.85
CA GLY A 248 0.76 -4.43 -11.50
C GLY A 248 0.87 -5.69 -10.66
N SER A 249 1.24 -5.60 -9.38
CA SER A 249 1.44 -6.78 -8.53
C SER A 249 0.11 -7.43 -8.12
N ARG A 250 0.15 -8.75 -7.93
CA ARG A 250 -0.97 -9.58 -7.49
C ARG A 250 -0.61 -10.27 -6.19
N ILE A 251 -1.36 -9.95 -5.13
CA ILE A 251 -1.13 -10.46 -3.77
C ILE A 251 -2.51 -10.84 -3.19
N PRO A 252 -2.98 -12.08 -3.37
CA PRO A 252 -4.35 -12.47 -3.04
C PRO A 252 -4.65 -12.37 -1.54
N GLY A 253 -3.64 -12.54 -0.68
CA GLY A 253 -3.75 -12.36 0.76
C GLY A 253 -3.49 -10.92 1.20
N GLN A 254 -2.58 -10.76 2.15
CA GLN A 254 -2.31 -9.49 2.83
C GLN A 254 -1.04 -8.82 2.32
N LEU A 255 -1.13 -7.52 2.03
CA LEU A 255 -0.02 -6.59 1.90
C LEU A 255 0.11 -5.80 3.20
N ASN A 256 0.98 -6.26 4.10
CA ASN A 256 1.08 -5.73 5.46
C ASN A 256 2.30 -4.82 5.66
N PHE A 257 2.03 -3.52 5.76
CA PHE A 257 2.99 -2.46 6.03
C PHE A 257 2.82 -1.87 7.43
N ALA A 258 2.25 -2.60 8.40
CA ALA A 258 2.05 -2.06 9.74
C ALA A 258 3.37 -1.56 10.35
N TYR A 259 3.37 -0.36 10.92
CA TYR A 259 4.54 0.31 11.49
C TYR A 259 5.68 0.61 10.50
N ALA A 260 5.45 0.46 9.18
CA ALA A 260 6.47 0.79 8.18
C ALA A 260 6.68 2.31 8.06
N ARG A 261 7.89 2.70 7.67
CA ARG A 261 8.29 4.09 7.41
C ARG A 261 8.69 4.25 5.95
N PHE A 262 8.02 5.16 5.25
CA PHE A 262 8.28 5.49 3.84
C PHE A 262 8.81 6.91 3.72
N VAL A 263 10.02 7.07 3.18
CA VAL A 263 10.70 8.36 3.05
C VAL A 263 11.19 8.56 1.62
N ASN A 264 10.53 9.41 0.87
CA ASN A 264 10.95 9.87 -0.45
C ASN A 264 10.44 11.30 -0.73
N PRO A 265 10.94 12.32 -0.01
CA PRO A 265 10.47 13.70 -0.16
C PRO A 265 10.65 14.20 -1.60
N GLY A 266 9.68 14.96 -2.10
CA GLY A 266 9.67 15.46 -3.48
C GLY A 266 9.39 14.40 -4.57
N GLY A 267 9.16 13.14 -4.19
CA GLY A 267 8.85 12.05 -5.12
C GLY A 267 7.73 11.14 -4.61
N VAL A 268 7.41 10.11 -5.41
CA VAL A 268 6.46 9.07 -5.01
C VAL A 268 7.15 8.13 -4.03
N ALA A 269 6.65 8.07 -2.79
CA ALA A 269 7.18 7.18 -1.75
C ALA A 269 6.64 5.76 -1.88
N LEU A 270 5.32 5.62 -2.09
CA LEU A 270 4.67 4.33 -2.31
C LEU A 270 3.82 4.39 -3.59
N ARG A 271 4.16 3.53 -4.55
CA ARG A 271 3.39 3.31 -5.78
C ARG A 271 2.88 1.88 -5.81
N ALA A 272 1.59 1.71 -5.61
CA ALA A 272 0.87 0.46 -5.81
C ALA A 272 -0.29 0.70 -6.78
N SER A 273 0.05 1.04 -8.03
CA SER A 273 -0.91 1.26 -9.12
C SER A 273 -1.21 -0.01 -9.88
N SER A 274 -2.44 -0.16 -10.40
CA SER A 274 -2.90 -1.34 -11.12
C SER A 274 -2.70 -2.66 -10.36
N CYS A 275 -2.74 -2.62 -9.02
CA CYS A 275 -2.52 -3.77 -8.17
C CYS A 275 -3.83 -4.49 -7.86
N LEU A 276 -3.76 -5.81 -7.66
CA LEU A 276 -4.85 -6.62 -7.13
C LEU A 276 -4.39 -7.22 -5.81
N VAL A 277 -4.95 -6.74 -4.70
CA VAL A 277 -4.56 -7.17 -3.36
C VAL A 277 -5.79 -7.53 -2.54
N GLY A 278 -5.76 -8.61 -1.76
CA GLY A 278 -6.84 -8.92 -0.83
C GLY A 278 -6.98 -7.82 0.23
N GLU A 279 -6.03 -7.74 1.15
CA GLU A 279 -6.04 -6.73 2.20
C GLU A 279 -4.74 -5.90 2.24
N VAL A 280 -4.87 -4.57 2.28
CA VAL A 280 -3.74 -3.65 2.45
C VAL A 280 -3.76 -3.07 3.86
N TRP A 281 -2.68 -3.27 4.62
CA TRP A 281 -2.58 -2.82 6.00
C TRP A 281 -1.49 -1.77 6.18
N LEU A 282 -1.90 -0.52 6.32
CA LEU A 282 -1.06 0.64 6.66
C LEU A 282 -1.42 1.12 8.07
N ARG A 283 -1.28 0.24 9.07
CA ARG A 283 -1.64 0.50 10.47
C ARG A 283 -0.47 1.12 11.22
N SER A 284 -0.74 2.21 11.96
CA SER A 284 0.24 2.84 12.86
C SER A 284 1.55 3.21 12.15
N CYS A 285 1.45 3.59 10.87
CA CYS A 285 2.55 4.18 10.13
C CYS A 285 2.60 5.68 10.43
N GLU A 286 3.82 6.23 10.49
CA GLU A 286 4.02 7.68 10.37
C GLU A 286 3.45 8.18 9.04
N THR A 287 3.18 9.49 8.95
CA THR A 287 2.79 10.12 7.68
C THR A 287 3.82 9.78 6.60
N ILE A 288 3.36 9.23 5.48
CA ILE A 288 4.21 8.93 4.34
C ILE A 288 4.89 10.23 3.88
N GLN A 289 6.23 10.26 3.84
CA GLN A 289 6.97 11.44 3.39
C GLN A 289 7.20 11.34 1.88
N GLY A 290 6.40 12.06 1.10
CA GLY A 290 6.32 11.96 -0.36
C GLY A 290 4.89 11.66 -0.82
N SER A 291 4.67 11.36 -2.09
CA SER A 291 3.32 11.09 -2.61
C SER A 291 2.96 9.60 -2.60
N LEU A 292 1.66 9.33 -2.52
CA LEU A 292 1.07 7.98 -2.56
C LEU A 292 0.29 7.79 -3.85
N ASN A 293 0.60 6.72 -4.60
CA ASN A 293 -0.11 6.38 -5.82
C ASN A 293 -0.75 5.00 -5.74
N LEU A 294 -2.08 4.97 -5.74
CA LEU A 294 -2.92 3.78 -5.71
C LEU A 294 -3.84 3.70 -6.96
N ARG A 295 -3.50 4.41 -8.05
CA ARG A 295 -4.36 4.51 -9.23
C ARG A 295 -4.68 3.15 -9.82
N ARG A 296 -5.95 2.94 -10.21
CA ARG A 296 -6.46 1.73 -10.88
C ARG A 296 -6.24 0.42 -10.09
N SER A 297 -6.04 0.50 -8.78
CA SER A 297 -5.86 -0.67 -7.93
C SER A 297 -7.18 -1.17 -7.35
N GLN A 298 -7.25 -2.46 -7.05
CA GLN A 298 -8.42 -3.10 -6.47
C GLN A 298 -8.02 -3.82 -5.20
N PHE A 299 -8.68 -3.46 -4.09
CA PHE A 299 -8.47 -4.04 -2.78
C PHE A 299 -9.78 -4.63 -2.23
N ASP A 300 -9.75 -5.75 -1.51
CA ASP A 300 -10.95 -6.12 -0.74
C ASP A 300 -11.05 -5.25 0.51
N ARG A 301 -9.94 -5.09 1.24
CA ARG A 301 -9.89 -4.22 2.43
C ARG A 301 -8.68 -3.29 2.39
N LEU A 302 -8.91 -2.00 2.62
CA LEU A 302 -7.85 -1.01 2.81
C LEU A 302 -7.88 -0.51 4.25
N HIS A 303 -6.90 -0.89 5.06
CA HIS A 303 -6.71 -0.34 6.40
C HIS A 303 -5.69 0.80 6.34
N MET A 304 -6.19 2.04 6.30
CA MET A 304 -5.35 3.23 6.21
C MET A 304 -5.95 4.36 7.05
N PRO A 305 -5.46 4.60 8.28
CA PRO A 305 -5.91 5.72 9.13
C PRO A 305 -5.63 7.09 8.51
N PRO A 306 -6.40 8.15 8.84
CA PRO A 306 -6.23 9.50 8.31
C PRO A 306 -4.81 10.08 8.45
N GLU A 307 -4.14 9.78 9.56
CA GLU A 307 -2.79 10.23 9.90
C GLU A 307 -1.70 9.69 8.96
N THR A 308 -1.92 8.54 8.32
CA THR A 308 -0.95 7.94 7.39
C THR A 308 -0.96 8.58 6.00
N TRP A 309 -2.03 9.32 5.65
CA TRP A 309 -2.18 9.91 4.32
C TRP A 309 -1.17 11.05 4.10
N PRO A 310 -0.40 11.04 2.99
CA PRO A 310 0.48 12.15 2.65
C PRO A 310 -0.29 13.38 2.18
N GLU A 311 0.45 14.45 1.86
CA GLU A 311 -0.07 15.71 1.31
C GLU A 311 -0.53 15.59 -0.14
N GLU A 312 0.07 14.71 -0.94
CA GLU A 312 -0.28 14.47 -2.34
C GLU A 312 -0.63 12.99 -2.55
N ILE A 313 -1.85 12.75 -3.05
CA ILE A 313 -2.36 11.41 -3.29
C ILE A 313 -2.82 11.27 -4.75
N ARG A 314 -2.77 10.03 -5.24
CA ARG A 314 -3.23 9.65 -6.58
C ARG A 314 -4.08 8.38 -6.47
N ILE A 315 -5.38 8.54 -6.36
CA ILE A 315 -6.35 7.46 -6.12
C ILE A 315 -7.39 7.31 -7.23
N ASP A 316 -7.18 7.93 -8.39
CA ASP A 316 -8.06 7.73 -9.55
C ASP A 316 -8.19 6.24 -9.96
N GLY A 317 -9.43 5.78 -10.09
CA GLY A 317 -9.76 4.37 -10.35
C GLY A 317 -9.46 3.39 -9.20
N LEU A 318 -9.15 3.86 -7.99
CA LEU A 318 -9.00 3.00 -6.81
C LEU A 318 -10.35 2.41 -6.39
N THR A 319 -10.39 1.09 -6.19
CA THR A 319 -11.56 0.38 -5.69
C THR A 319 -11.23 -0.39 -4.41
N TYR A 320 -12.16 -0.36 -3.45
CA TYR A 320 -12.06 -1.12 -2.21
C TYR A 320 -13.43 -1.50 -1.64
N ARG A 321 -13.61 -2.74 -1.18
CA ARG A 321 -14.89 -3.16 -0.57
C ARG A 321 -15.08 -2.53 0.82
N ALA A 322 -14.03 -2.52 1.63
CA ALA A 322 -14.05 -1.96 2.98
C ALA A 322 -12.85 -1.04 3.24
N LEU A 323 -13.11 0.07 3.93
CA LEU A 323 -12.07 1.01 4.40
C LEU A 323 -12.02 0.95 5.92
N ALA A 324 -10.88 0.57 6.47
CA ALA A 324 -10.64 0.44 7.91
C ALA A 324 -9.61 1.48 8.41
N PRO A 325 -9.64 1.85 9.70
CA PRO A 325 -10.71 1.60 10.65
C PRO A 325 -12.01 2.34 10.26
N HIS A 326 -13.15 1.85 10.73
CA HIS A 326 -14.42 2.56 10.54
C HIS A 326 -14.40 3.87 11.35
N LEU A 327 -14.54 5.00 10.67
CA LEU A 327 -14.45 6.35 11.24
C LEU A 327 -15.57 7.22 10.65
N PRO A 328 -15.94 8.35 11.28
CA PRO A 328 -16.87 9.29 10.68
C PRO A 328 -16.37 9.81 9.33
N ALA A 329 -17.27 9.92 8.34
CA ALA A 329 -16.95 10.42 6.99
C ALA A 329 -16.19 11.76 7.00
N ALA A 330 -16.50 12.66 7.94
CA ALA A 330 -15.85 13.95 8.09
C ALA A 330 -14.32 13.85 8.27
N GLN A 331 -13.81 12.78 8.88
CA GLN A 331 -12.38 12.56 9.08
C GLN A 331 -11.68 12.00 7.82
N ARG A 332 -12.44 11.39 6.90
CA ARG A 332 -11.91 10.79 5.66
C ARG A 332 -11.89 11.77 4.49
N LEU A 333 -12.86 12.67 4.44
CA LEU A 333 -13.03 13.62 3.32
C LEU A 333 -11.80 14.50 3.04
N PRO A 334 -11.06 15.03 4.05
CA PRO A 334 -9.87 15.85 3.79
C PRO A 334 -8.81 15.14 2.94
N ALA A 335 -8.67 13.81 3.07
CA ALA A 335 -7.73 13.05 2.25
C ALA A 335 -8.11 13.12 0.76
N LEU A 336 -9.39 13.07 0.41
CA LEU A 336 -9.85 13.18 -0.98
C LEU A 336 -9.61 14.56 -1.61
N GLU A 337 -9.40 15.60 -0.80
CA GLU A 337 -9.08 16.94 -1.29
C GLU A 337 -7.60 17.09 -1.70
N ARG A 338 -6.75 16.14 -1.27
CA ARG A 338 -5.31 16.07 -1.55
C ARG A 338 -4.98 15.36 -2.88
N GLU A 339 -5.99 15.00 -3.66
CA GLU A 339 -5.82 14.37 -4.96
C GLU A 339 -5.17 15.32 -5.96
N GLU A 340 -4.04 14.89 -6.55
CA GLU A 340 -3.25 15.66 -7.52
C GLU A 340 -4.10 16.15 -8.72
N SER A 341 -4.99 15.28 -9.22
CA SER A 341 -5.86 15.57 -10.36
C SER A 341 -7.07 16.46 -10.03
N GLY A 342 -7.17 16.97 -8.80
CA GLY A 342 -8.22 17.88 -8.38
C GLY A 342 -9.51 17.17 -7.98
N TYR A 343 -10.62 17.43 -8.67
CA TYR A 343 -11.91 16.82 -8.34
C TYR A 343 -12.12 15.52 -9.09
N VAL A 344 -12.04 14.39 -8.37
CA VAL A 344 -12.30 13.04 -8.91
C VAL A 344 -13.64 12.52 -8.36
N PRO A 345 -14.76 12.59 -9.11
CA PRO A 345 -16.08 12.19 -8.63
C PRO A 345 -16.14 10.73 -8.17
N TYR A 346 -15.40 9.86 -8.84
CA TYR A 346 -15.38 8.43 -8.58
C TYR A 346 -14.88 8.10 -7.17
N ALA A 347 -13.87 8.82 -6.67
CA ALA A 347 -13.32 8.60 -5.33
C ALA A 347 -14.35 8.83 -4.22
N TYR A 348 -15.26 9.80 -4.40
CA TYR A 348 -16.36 10.05 -3.47
C TYR A 348 -17.44 8.96 -3.55
N GLU A 349 -17.75 8.46 -4.75
CA GLU A 349 -18.68 7.35 -4.92
C GLU A 349 -18.16 6.08 -4.26
N GLN A 350 -16.86 5.79 -4.43
CA GLN A 350 -16.21 4.64 -3.82
C GLN A 350 -16.25 4.71 -2.28
N LEU A 351 -15.95 5.88 -1.71
CA LEU A 351 -16.04 6.09 -0.26
C LEU A 351 -17.48 5.98 0.25
N ALA A 352 -18.46 6.53 -0.47
CA ALA A 352 -19.86 6.38 -0.09
C ALA A 352 -20.34 4.92 -0.17
N ALA A 353 -19.88 4.18 -1.19
CA ALA A 353 -20.17 2.76 -1.34
C ALA A 353 -19.61 1.93 -0.19
N SER A 354 -18.38 2.21 0.27
CA SER A 354 -17.80 1.47 1.41
C SER A 354 -18.58 1.70 2.71
N TYR A 355 -19.09 2.91 2.97
CA TYR A 355 -19.96 3.18 4.12
C TYR A 355 -21.31 2.46 4.02
N ARG A 356 -21.91 2.38 2.83
CA ARG A 356 -23.14 1.59 2.62
C ARG A 356 -22.90 0.11 2.87
N THR A 357 -21.81 -0.44 2.36
CA THR A 357 -21.41 -1.83 2.62
C THR A 357 -21.18 -2.11 4.10
N ALA A 358 -20.74 -1.10 4.87
CA ALA A 358 -20.61 -1.18 6.32
C ALA A 358 -21.93 -0.94 7.10
N GLY A 359 -23.04 -0.62 6.42
CA GLY A 359 -24.33 -0.31 7.04
C GLY A 359 -24.50 1.14 7.52
N ASP A 360 -23.53 2.03 7.28
CA ASP A 360 -23.58 3.43 7.71
C ASP A 360 -24.12 4.35 6.60
N GLU A 361 -25.45 4.35 6.46
CA GLU A 361 -26.18 5.22 5.54
C GLU A 361 -26.03 6.72 5.85
N ALA A 362 -25.73 7.09 7.09
CA ALA A 362 -25.57 8.49 7.48
C ALA A 362 -24.22 9.06 7.00
N ALA A 363 -23.15 8.30 7.17
CA ALA A 363 -21.83 8.63 6.63
C ALA A 363 -21.85 8.63 5.10
N ALA A 364 -22.49 7.65 4.45
CA ALA A 364 -22.62 7.63 2.99
C ALA A 364 -23.30 8.90 2.45
N ARG A 365 -24.38 9.36 3.07
CA ARG A 365 -25.05 10.64 2.74
C ARG A 365 -24.14 11.84 2.94
N THR A 366 -23.33 11.83 4.00
CA THR A 366 -22.35 12.90 4.28
C THR A 366 -21.29 12.99 3.18
N VAL A 367 -20.80 11.85 2.70
CA VAL A 367 -19.85 11.80 1.58
C VAL A 367 -20.48 12.33 0.29
N GLN A 368 -21.72 11.94 -0.01
CA GLN A 368 -22.45 12.43 -1.20
C GLN A 368 -22.69 13.94 -1.16
N LEU A 369 -23.02 14.47 0.02
CA LEU A 369 -23.12 15.92 0.21
C LEU A 369 -21.77 16.62 -0.01
N ALA A 370 -20.68 16.04 0.48
CA ALA A 370 -19.33 16.56 0.27
C ALA A 370 -18.94 16.53 -1.22
N LYS A 371 -19.30 15.46 -1.95
CA LYS A 371 -19.15 15.37 -3.42
C LYS A 371 -19.82 16.54 -4.13
N LEU A 372 -21.08 16.83 -3.81
CA LEU A 372 -21.82 17.95 -4.43
C LEU A 372 -21.21 19.32 -4.08
N ARG A 373 -20.78 19.51 -2.83
CA ARG A 373 -20.08 20.74 -2.40
C ARG A 373 -18.76 20.94 -3.12
N ARG A 374 -18.00 19.86 -3.33
CA ARG A 374 -16.74 19.90 -4.09
C ARG A 374 -17.00 20.19 -5.57
N HIS A 375 -17.98 19.52 -6.17
CA HIS A 375 -18.41 19.79 -7.54
C HIS A 375 -18.86 21.25 -7.73
N ARG A 376 -19.59 21.83 -6.78
CA ARG A 376 -19.97 23.25 -6.82
C ARG A 376 -18.76 24.15 -7.02
N ARG A 377 -17.64 23.88 -6.33
CA ARG A 377 -16.41 24.69 -6.46
C ARG A 377 -15.81 24.66 -7.86
N THR A 378 -16.15 23.68 -8.71
CA THR A 378 -15.69 23.60 -10.10
C THR A 378 -16.62 24.30 -11.09
N LEU A 379 -17.84 24.69 -10.69
CA LEU A 379 -18.85 25.30 -11.57
C LEU A 379 -18.62 26.81 -11.81
N PRO A 380 -19.26 27.43 -12.82
CA PRO A 380 -19.26 28.89 -13.02
C PRO A 380 -20.00 29.63 -11.90
N ARG A 381 -19.79 30.96 -11.77
CA ARG A 381 -20.26 31.79 -10.64
C ARG A 381 -21.78 31.72 -10.40
N HIS A 382 -22.61 31.76 -11.44
CA HIS A 382 -24.07 31.69 -11.30
C HIS A 382 -24.53 30.34 -10.74
N ALA A 383 -23.96 29.24 -11.25
CA ALA A 383 -24.25 27.89 -10.80
C ALA A 383 -23.71 27.65 -9.37
N ARG A 384 -22.60 28.31 -8.98
CA ARG A 384 -22.13 28.34 -7.60
C ARG A 384 -23.13 29.01 -6.66
N ALA A 385 -23.68 30.16 -7.05
CA ALA A 385 -24.68 30.87 -6.24
C ALA A 385 -25.95 30.03 -6.07
N TRP A 386 -26.43 29.40 -7.15
CA TRP A 386 -27.55 28.47 -7.08
C TRP A 386 -27.26 27.26 -6.19
N GLY A 387 -26.09 26.65 -6.33
CA GLY A 387 -25.67 25.54 -5.45
C GLY A 387 -25.46 25.96 -3.99
N LEU A 388 -25.10 27.22 -3.72
CA LEU A 388 -25.01 27.75 -2.36
C LEU A 388 -26.41 27.89 -1.75
N LEU A 389 -27.36 28.44 -2.50
CA LEU A 389 -28.76 28.53 -2.10
C LEU A 389 -29.30 27.14 -1.73
N GLN A 390 -29.09 26.13 -2.57
CA GLN A 390 -29.51 24.74 -2.32
C GLN A 390 -28.87 24.12 -1.06
N ASP A 391 -27.62 24.44 -0.74
CA ASP A 391 -26.91 23.91 0.43
C ASP A 391 -27.41 24.55 1.74
N VAL A 392 -27.73 25.85 1.69
CA VAL A 392 -28.27 26.61 2.82
C VAL A 392 -29.72 26.22 3.11
N THR A 393 -30.56 26.09 2.09
CA THR A 393 -31.99 25.80 2.26
C THR A 393 -32.24 24.33 2.58
N VAL A 394 -31.79 23.41 1.71
CA VAL A 394 -32.17 21.99 1.77
C VAL A 394 -30.95 21.06 1.95
N GLY A 395 -29.73 21.58 1.82
CA GLY A 395 -28.53 20.73 1.83
C GLY A 395 -28.51 19.76 0.67
N TYR A 396 -28.90 20.19 -0.54
CA TYR A 396 -29.04 19.34 -1.74
C TYR A 396 -30.01 18.15 -1.57
N GLY A 397 -31.02 18.27 -0.70
CA GLY A 397 -31.98 17.18 -0.44
C GLY A 397 -31.51 16.17 0.62
N PHE A 398 -30.29 16.31 1.15
CA PHE A 398 -29.76 15.42 2.20
C PHE A 398 -30.12 15.85 3.62
N ARG A 399 -30.67 17.07 3.82
CA ARG A 399 -31.05 17.61 5.14
C ARG A 399 -32.45 18.25 5.15
N PRO A 400 -33.53 17.46 5.00
CA PRO A 400 -34.90 17.99 4.87
C PRO A 400 -35.37 18.77 6.10
N LEU A 401 -34.85 18.47 7.30
CA LEU A 401 -35.18 19.22 8.52
C LEU A 401 -34.79 20.70 8.45
N ARG A 402 -33.81 21.09 7.62
CA ARG A 402 -33.49 22.51 7.39
C ARG A 402 -34.61 23.24 6.68
N ALA A 403 -35.27 22.58 5.72
CA ALA A 403 -36.41 23.17 5.01
C ALA A 403 -37.58 23.42 5.98
N ALA A 404 -37.84 22.51 6.91
CA ALA A 404 -38.81 22.73 7.99
C ALA A 404 -38.44 23.92 8.89
N GLY A 405 -37.16 24.07 9.25
CA GLY A 405 -36.68 25.23 10.00
C GLY A 405 -36.87 26.55 9.24
N TRP A 406 -36.62 26.56 7.93
CA TRP A 406 -36.87 27.73 7.07
C TRP A 406 -38.37 28.04 6.96
N LEU A 407 -39.23 27.03 6.83
CA LEU A 407 -40.69 27.21 6.87
C LEU A 407 -41.15 27.83 8.19
N LEU A 408 -40.62 27.36 9.32
CA LEU A 408 -40.93 27.93 10.64
C LEU A 408 -40.42 29.37 10.76
N ALA A 409 -39.22 29.67 10.27
CA ALA A 409 -38.68 31.03 10.29
C ALA A 409 -39.53 31.98 9.44
N LEU A 410 -39.95 31.56 8.25
CA LEU A 410 -40.87 32.32 7.39
C LEU A 410 -42.24 32.50 8.05
N LEU A 411 -42.75 31.47 8.73
CA LEU A 411 -44.00 31.54 9.47
C LEU A 411 -43.93 32.58 10.59
N VAL A 412 -42.87 32.57 11.41
CA VAL A 412 -42.67 33.56 12.47
C VAL A 412 -42.52 34.95 11.88
N THR A 413 -41.75 35.10 10.80
CA THR A 413 -41.51 36.40 10.16
C THR A 413 -42.80 36.99 9.59
N GLY A 414 -43.60 36.18 8.89
CA GLY A 414 -44.89 36.60 8.37
C GLY A 414 -45.88 36.91 9.49
N ALA A 415 -45.98 36.05 10.51
CA ALA A 415 -46.87 36.27 11.65
C ALA A 415 -46.55 37.57 12.38
N VAL A 416 -45.26 37.90 12.58
CA VAL A 416 -44.84 39.18 13.17
C VAL A 416 -45.19 40.35 12.23
N ALA A 417 -44.87 40.25 10.94
CA ALA A 417 -45.12 41.31 9.97
C ALA A 417 -46.61 41.67 9.88
N PHE A 418 -47.49 40.66 9.81
CA PHE A 418 -48.93 40.86 9.72
C PHE A 418 -49.60 41.14 11.07
N ALA A 419 -48.98 40.76 12.20
CA ALA A 419 -49.42 41.22 13.51
C ALA A 419 -49.19 42.72 13.70
N LEU A 420 -48.06 43.23 13.19
CA LEU A 420 -47.75 44.67 13.21
C LEU A 420 -48.61 45.45 12.23
N HIS A 421 -48.94 44.87 11.08
CA HIS A 421 -49.73 45.50 10.04
C HIS A 421 -50.78 44.53 9.50
N ALA A 422 -51.95 44.52 10.14
CA ALA A 422 -53.05 43.67 9.72
C ALA A 422 -53.56 44.09 8.32
N PRO A 423 -53.69 43.14 7.38
CA PRO A 423 -54.27 43.39 6.07
C PRO A 423 -55.75 43.77 6.19
N ARG A 424 -56.26 44.53 5.20
CA ARG A 424 -57.65 45.00 5.25
C ARG A 424 -58.60 43.86 4.84
N PRO A 425 -59.76 43.72 5.51
CA PRO A 425 -60.76 42.74 5.10
C PRO A 425 -61.32 43.10 3.73
N LEU A 426 -61.45 42.11 2.85
CA LEU A 426 -62.01 42.28 1.50
C LEU A 426 -63.51 42.61 1.54
N LYS A 427 -64.24 42.05 2.51
CA LYS A 427 -65.65 42.32 2.77
C LYS A 427 -65.84 42.70 4.25
N PRO A 428 -65.97 43.99 4.59
CA PRO A 428 -66.18 44.42 5.97
C PRO A 428 -67.57 43.95 6.45
N GLY A 429 -67.60 42.88 7.24
CA GLY A 429 -68.83 42.28 7.79
C GLY A 429 -68.93 40.74 7.66
N GLU A 430 -68.18 40.14 6.72
CA GLU A 430 -68.15 38.67 6.49
C GLU A 430 -66.78 38.05 6.80
N ALA A 431 -65.76 38.87 7.08
CA ALA A 431 -64.42 38.37 7.38
C ALA A 431 -64.37 37.76 8.80
N PRO A 432 -63.69 36.62 9.00
CA PRO A 432 -63.45 36.04 10.33
C PRO A 432 -62.59 36.98 11.19
N ASP A 433 -62.35 36.65 12.46
CA ASP A 433 -61.38 37.39 13.27
C ASP A 433 -59.96 37.19 12.71
N PHE A 434 -59.21 38.29 12.54
CA PHE A 434 -57.87 38.23 11.93
C PHE A 434 -56.90 37.52 12.87
N ASN A 435 -56.30 36.42 12.40
CA ASN A 435 -55.22 35.77 13.11
C ASN A 435 -53.95 35.75 12.26
N PRO A 436 -52.90 36.52 12.62
CA PRO A 436 -51.70 36.66 11.81
C PRO A 436 -50.94 35.33 11.62
N LEU A 437 -51.03 34.40 12.58
CA LEU A 437 -50.40 33.10 12.48
C LEU A 437 -51.10 32.22 11.43
N PHE A 438 -52.42 32.08 11.50
CA PHE A 438 -53.19 31.28 10.55
C PHE A 438 -53.22 31.90 9.15
N TYR A 439 -53.27 33.24 9.06
CA TYR A 439 -53.09 33.94 7.78
C TYR A 439 -51.73 33.63 7.13
N THR A 440 -50.66 33.61 7.92
CA THR A 440 -49.32 33.26 7.38
C THR A 440 -49.21 31.77 7.04
N LEU A 441 -49.87 30.88 7.81
CA LEU A 441 -49.95 29.45 7.49
C LEU A 441 -50.68 29.20 6.17
N ASP A 442 -51.80 29.88 5.92
CA ASP A 442 -52.54 29.80 4.65
C ASP A 442 -51.63 30.14 3.46
N LEU A 443 -50.85 31.21 3.59
CA LEU A 443 -49.90 31.62 2.55
C LEU A 443 -48.78 30.60 2.33
N LEU A 444 -48.27 29.95 3.39
CA LEU A 444 -47.10 29.07 3.31
C LEU A 444 -47.43 27.61 2.94
N VAL A 445 -48.59 27.10 3.36
CA VAL A 445 -48.95 25.68 3.27
C VAL A 445 -50.13 25.50 2.30
N PRO A 446 -49.89 25.16 1.03
CA PRO A 446 -50.93 25.15 0.00
C PRO A 446 -52.05 24.11 0.17
N ILE A 447 -51.87 23.17 1.09
CA ILE A 447 -52.77 22.02 1.25
C ILE A 447 -53.87 22.31 2.29
N ILE A 448 -53.65 23.27 3.19
CA ILE A 448 -54.55 23.56 4.31
C ILE A 448 -55.00 25.01 4.21
N GLY A 449 -56.29 25.23 3.92
CA GLY A 449 -56.91 26.55 3.98
C GLY A 449 -57.66 26.74 5.30
N PHE A 450 -57.14 27.61 6.16
CA PHE A 450 -57.78 28.08 7.38
C PHE A 450 -58.76 29.26 7.13
N GLY A 451 -58.89 29.70 5.87
CA GLY A 451 -59.90 30.67 5.44
C GLY A 451 -59.55 32.14 5.70
N GLN A 452 -58.32 32.42 6.13
CA GLN A 452 -57.82 33.77 6.39
C GLN A 452 -57.30 34.42 5.10
N GLU A 453 -56.51 33.71 4.28
CA GLU A 453 -55.93 34.29 3.05
C GLU A 453 -57.00 34.89 2.12
N SER A 454 -58.10 34.16 1.88
CA SER A 454 -59.18 34.60 0.98
C SER A 454 -60.01 35.77 1.54
N ALA A 455 -59.92 36.05 2.84
CA ALA A 455 -60.73 37.07 3.51
C ALA A 455 -60.04 38.44 3.59
N TYR A 456 -58.72 38.50 3.42
CA TYR A 456 -57.94 39.73 3.61
C TYR A 456 -57.07 40.07 2.40
N ALA A 457 -56.99 41.36 2.08
CA ALA A 457 -56.15 41.90 1.01
C ALA A 457 -54.98 42.70 1.59
N PRO A 458 -53.74 42.17 1.54
CA PRO A 458 -52.55 42.92 1.92
C PRO A 458 -52.25 43.99 0.86
N GLY A 459 -51.96 45.21 1.29
CA GLY A 459 -51.63 46.33 0.41
C GLY A 459 -50.14 46.69 0.42
N GLY A 460 -49.64 47.29 -0.66
CA GLY A 460 -48.28 47.82 -0.75
C GLY A 460 -47.20 46.74 -0.65
N TRP A 461 -46.18 46.96 0.18
CA TRP A 461 -45.07 46.01 0.37
C TRP A 461 -45.53 44.65 0.93
N TYR A 462 -46.59 44.62 1.76
CA TYR A 462 -47.12 43.38 2.34
C TYR A 462 -47.75 42.43 1.31
N GLN A 463 -48.17 42.97 0.16
CA GLN A 463 -48.62 42.16 -0.97
C GLN A 463 -47.44 41.37 -1.59
N TRP A 464 -46.31 42.05 -1.81
CA TRP A 464 -45.09 41.41 -2.30
C TRP A 464 -44.53 40.39 -1.30
N LEU A 465 -44.60 40.68 -0.01
CA LEU A 465 -44.27 39.72 1.05
C LEU A 465 -45.15 38.47 0.98
N SER A 466 -46.46 38.63 0.75
CA SER A 466 -47.41 37.52 0.62
C SER A 466 -47.07 36.63 -0.58
N TYR A 467 -46.78 37.23 -1.75
CA TYR A 467 -46.34 36.47 -2.93
C TYR A 467 -45.02 35.72 -2.69
N LEU A 468 -44.07 36.35 -2.00
CA LEU A 468 -42.81 35.70 -1.64
C LEU A 468 -43.04 34.50 -0.72
N LEU A 469 -43.88 34.65 0.31
CA LEU A 469 -44.25 33.56 1.24
C LEU A 469 -44.93 32.41 0.49
N ILE A 470 -45.87 32.69 -0.42
CA ILE A 470 -46.52 31.66 -1.24
C ILE A 470 -45.48 30.89 -2.06
N VAL A 471 -44.68 31.57 -2.88
CA VAL A 471 -43.72 30.90 -3.78
C VAL A 471 -42.68 30.09 -3.00
N THR A 472 -42.12 30.66 -1.92
CA THR A 472 -41.12 29.97 -1.10
C THR A 472 -41.72 28.85 -0.26
N GLY A 473 -42.93 29.03 0.25
CA GLY A 473 -43.71 28.03 0.97
C GLY A 473 -43.95 26.79 0.13
N TRP A 474 -44.40 26.96 -1.13
CA TRP A 474 -44.59 25.84 -2.07
C TRP A 474 -43.30 25.03 -2.30
N ILE A 475 -42.18 25.72 -2.56
CA ILE A 475 -40.89 25.07 -2.83
C ILE A 475 -40.39 24.31 -1.59
N LEU A 476 -40.46 24.91 -0.41
CA LEU A 476 -39.96 24.30 0.82
C LEU A 476 -40.89 23.20 1.34
N ALA A 477 -42.20 23.36 1.23
CA ALA A 477 -43.20 22.37 1.64
C ALA A 477 -43.10 21.09 0.80
N THR A 478 -43.03 21.22 -0.53
CA THR A 478 -42.84 20.07 -1.45
C THR A 478 -41.53 19.34 -1.15
N THR A 479 -40.45 20.08 -0.87
CA THR A 479 -39.15 19.50 -0.54
C THR A 479 -39.16 18.78 0.82
N THR A 480 -39.82 19.36 1.82
CA THR A 480 -39.95 18.76 3.16
C THR A 480 -40.78 17.48 3.08
N ALA A 481 -41.92 17.51 2.39
CA ALA A 481 -42.77 16.35 2.14
C ALA A 481 -41.99 15.23 1.43
N ALA A 482 -41.31 15.53 0.33
CA ALA A 482 -40.49 14.56 -0.40
C ALA A 482 -39.31 14.00 0.43
N GLY A 483 -38.82 14.76 1.41
CA GLY A 483 -37.80 14.33 2.37
C GLY A 483 -38.34 13.38 3.42
N VAL A 484 -39.50 13.71 4.01
CA VAL A 484 -40.18 12.90 5.04
C VAL A 484 -40.68 11.58 4.46
N THR A 485 -41.28 11.58 3.27
CA THR A 485 -41.71 10.35 2.59
C THR A 485 -40.53 9.40 2.33
N ARG A 486 -39.38 9.94 1.92
CA ARG A 486 -38.15 9.15 1.71
C ARG A 486 -37.54 8.61 3.01
N SER A 487 -37.70 9.30 4.14
CA SER A 487 -37.25 8.76 5.44
C SER A 487 -38.18 7.66 5.96
N LEU A 488 -39.49 7.78 5.72
CA LEU A 488 -40.49 6.80 6.17
C LEU A 488 -40.47 5.50 5.36
N GLN A 489 -40.17 5.55 4.05
CA GLN A 489 -40.04 4.35 3.20
C GLN A 489 -38.77 3.51 3.47
N ARG A 490 -37.89 3.95 4.36
CA ARG A 490 -36.61 3.28 4.69
C ARG A 490 -36.58 2.68 6.10
N GLN A 491 -37.68 2.76 6.84
CA GLN A 491 -37.96 1.95 8.02
C GLN A 491 -38.82 0.77 7.60
#